data_AF-A0A2P4Y0Q9-F1
#
_entry.id   AF-A0A2P4Y0Q9-F1
#
_cell.length_a   1.000
_cell.length_b   1.000
_cell.length_c   1.000
_cell.angle_alpha   90.00
_cell.angle_beta   90.00
_cell.angle_gamma   90.00
#
_symmetry.space_group_name_H-M   'P 1'
#
loop_
_entity.id
_entity.type
_entity.pdbx_description
1 polymer ?
#
loop_
_entity_poly.entity_id
_entity_poly.type
_entity_poly.pdbx_seq_one_letter_code
_entity_poly.pdbx_strand_id
1 'polypeptide(L)'
;MAPLRASQLPPETLHACDVLTYYLMAFVCGNPRGYKEAVVLSIKGTDDEEHPVSVNTGEIIKLTMMDKRIKEWFGNLVGDGEGHWRKVRTLTLVPGLFNAPQRSSKFCKLL
;
A
#
# COMPACT_ATOMS: atom_id res chain seq x y z
N MET A 1 -1.18 -12.88 21.98
CA MET A 1 -0.64 -13.00 20.60
C MET A 1 0.78 -12.45 20.61
N ALA A 2 1.76 -13.25 20.20
CA ALA A 2 3.15 -12.80 20.11
C ALA A 2 3.39 -12.07 18.77
N PRO A 3 4.17 -10.98 18.73
CA PRO A 3 4.52 -10.32 17.49
C PRO A 3 5.38 -11.25 16.61
N LEU A 4 5.03 -11.35 15.32
CA LEU A 4 5.84 -12.08 14.34
C LEU A 4 7.11 -11.28 14.02
N ARG A 5 8.26 -11.96 13.94
CA ARG A 5 9.48 -11.36 13.41
C ARG A 5 9.35 -11.17 11.90
N ALA A 6 10.06 -10.18 11.36
CA ALA A 6 10.07 -9.93 9.91
C ALA A 6 10.47 -11.18 9.11
N SER A 7 11.41 -12.00 9.62
CA SER A 7 11.84 -13.26 8.99
C SER A 7 10.82 -14.38 9.05
N GLN A 8 9.74 -14.22 9.82
CA GLN A 8 8.65 -15.20 9.95
C GLN A 8 7.44 -14.80 9.09
N LEU A 9 7.48 -13.62 8.46
CA LEU A 9 6.44 -13.21 7.53
C LEU A 9 6.61 -13.97 6.22
N PRO A 10 5.53 -14.49 5.64
CA PRO A 10 5.60 -15.09 4.31
C PRO A 10 6.05 -14.00 3.31
N PRO A 11 6.91 -14.33 2.33
CA PRO A 11 7.28 -13.39 1.29
C PRO A 11 6.03 -12.81 0.63
N GLU A 12 6.02 -11.50 0.41
CA GLU A 12 4.90 -10.82 -0.23
C GLU A 12 5.46 -9.76 -1.17
N THR A 13 4.87 -9.69 -2.36
CA THR A 13 5.32 -8.81 -3.44
C THR A 13 4.31 -7.68 -3.59
N LEU A 14 4.80 -6.46 -3.79
CA LEU A 14 3.96 -5.29 -4.05
C LEU A 14 4.10 -4.89 -5.51
N HIS A 15 2.96 -4.70 -6.17
CA HIS A 15 2.87 -4.24 -7.56
C HIS A 15 2.13 -2.91 -7.65
N ALA A 16 2.39 -2.16 -8.72
CA ALA A 16 1.50 -1.08 -9.11
C ALA A 16 0.08 -1.66 -9.39
N CYS A 17 -0.95 -0.89 -9.07
CA CYS A 17 -2.38 -1.28 -9.04
C CYS A 17 -2.82 -2.10 -7.81
N ASP A 18 -1.92 -2.58 -6.95
CA ASP A 18 -2.33 -3.18 -5.66
C ASP A 18 -3.05 -2.14 -4.79
N VAL A 19 -3.94 -2.62 -3.90
CA VAL A 19 -4.60 -1.78 -2.89
C VAL A 19 -4.03 -2.10 -1.52
N LEU A 20 -3.53 -1.05 -0.88
CA LEU A 20 -2.95 -1.09 0.46
C LEU A 20 -3.86 -0.39 1.45
N THR A 21 -3.82 -0.85 2.69
CA THR A 21 -4.34 -0.15 3.85
C THR A 21 -3.20 0.17 4.81
N TYR A 22 -3.24 1.35 5.40
CA TYR A 22 -2.19 1.83 6.30
C TYR A 22 -2.73 2.84 7.29
N TYR A 23 -1.93 3.13 8.32
CA TYR A 23 -2.18 4.23 9.24
C TYR A 23 -1.26 5.41 8.93
N LEU A 24 -1.83 6.61 8.84
CA LEU A 24 -1.08 7.86 8.79
C LEU A 24 -0.15 7.99 10.00
N MET A 25 1.08 8.48 9.77
CA MET A 25 2.09 8.64 10.83
C MET A 25 1.66 9.53 12.00
N ALA A 26 0.73 10.46 11.78
CA ALA A 26 0.20 11.33 12.84
C ALA A 26 -0.69 10.59 13.85
N PHE A 27 -1.08 9.35 13.55
CA PHE A 27 -1.99 8.56 14.37
C PHE A 27 -1.35 7.24 14.78
N VAL A 28 -1.73 6.75 15.97
CA VAL A 28 -1.34 5.42 16.45
C VAL A 28 -2.12 4.35 15.69
N CYS A 29 -1.49 3.21 15.41
CA CYS A 29 -2.14 2.03 14.84
C CYS A 29 -3.41 1.66 15.66
N GLY A 30 -4.52 1.43 14.97
CA GLY A 30 -5.82 1.17 15.58
C GLY A 30 -6.70 2.41 15.75
N ASN A 31 -6.18 3.63 15.54
CA ASN A 31 -7.00 4.83 15.52
C ASN A 31 -7.74 4.97 14.17
N PRO A 32 -9.09 4.92 14.13
CA PRO A 32 -9.85 4.97 12.89
C PRO A 32 -9.58 6.21 12.03
N ARG A 33 -9.21 7.34 12.65
CA ARG A 33 -8.90 8.60 11.93
C ARG A 33 -7.63 8.49 11.09
N GLY A 34 -6.72 7.62 11.48
CA GLY A 34 -5.46 7.39 10.77
C GLY A 34 -5.57 6.35 9.66
N TYR A 35 -6.62 5.53 9.65
CA TYR A 35 -6.77 4.44 8.69
C TYR A 35 -7.06 4.99 7.28
N LYS A 36 -6.29 4.53 6.30
CA LYS A 36 -6.42 4.87 4.89
C LYS A 36 -6.36 3.62 4.04
N GLU A 37 -7.05 3.69 2.90
CA GLU A 37 -6.93 2.72 1.81
C GLU A 37 -6.49 3.48 0.57
N ALA A 38 -5.48 2.98 -0.15
CA ALA A 38 -4.95 3.64 -1.32
C ALA A 38 -4.51 2.63 -2.39
N VAL A 39 -4.60 3.07 -3.65
CA VAL A 39 -4.11 2.32 -4.80
C VAL A 39 -2.65 2.71 -5.03
N VAL A 40 -1.78 1.71 -5.19
CA VAL A 40 -0.39 1.91 -5.59
C VAL A 40 -0.35 2.39 -7.03
N LEU A 41 0.15 3.59 -7.26
CA LEU A 41 0.31 4.20 -8.58
C LEU A 41 1.64 3.82 -9.20
N SER A 42 2.72 3.85 -8.43
CA SER A 42 4.03 3.51 -8.94
C SER A 42 4.92 2.94 -7.86
N ILE A 43 5.82 2.07 -8.30
CA ILE A 43 6.90 1.53 -7.51
C ILE A 43 8.17 1.81 -8.29
N LYS A 44 9.11 2.49 -7.64
CA LYS A 44 10.41 2.80 -8.21
C LYS A 44 11.38 1.68 -7.84
N GLY A 45 12.30 1.35 -8.75
CA GLY A 45 13.17 0.18 -8.66
C GLY A 45 14.55 0.41 -8.08
N THR A 46 14.81 1.59 -7.55
CA THR A 46 16.10 1.98 -6.98
C THR A 46 16.06 1.79 -5.47
N ASP A 47 16.94 0.92 -4.97
CA ASP A 47 17.05 0.57 -3.54
C ASP A 47 17.36 1.78 -2.61
N ASP A 48 17.80 2.90 -3.19
CA ASP A 48 18.19 4.13 -2.47
C ASP A 48 17.13 5.24 -2.47
N GLU A 49 15.92 4.99 -3.00
CA GLU A 49 14.87 6.01 -2.92
C GLU A 49 14.17 6.01 -1.57
N GLU A 50 14.13 7.19 -0.93
CA GLU A 50 13.52 7.37 0.40
C GLU A 50 12.02 6.99 0.42
N HIS A 51 11.35 7.15 -0.73
CA HIS A 51 9.91 6.92 -0.92
C HIS A 51 9.65 6.18 -2.26
N PRO A 52 9.91 4.86 -2.31
CA PRO A 52 9.83 4.11 -3.56
C PRO A 52 8.39 3.81 -4.00
N VAL A 53 7.40 3.98 -3.11
CA VAL A 53 5.99 3.69 -3.37
C VAL A 53 5.18 4.99 -3.43
N SER A 54 4.49 5.21 -4.55
CA SER A 54 3.53 6.31 -4.72
C SER A 54 2.10 5.79 -4.73
N VAL A 55 1.18 6.51 -4.08
CA VAL A 55 -0.23 6.11 -3.95
C VAL A 55 -1.18 7.22 -4.41
N ASN A 56 -2.41 6.84 -4.77
CA ASN A 56 -3.39 7.76 -5.35
C ASN A 56 -3.90 8.85 -4.39
N THR A 57 -3.72 8.67 -3.08
CA THR A 57 -4.05 9.69 -2.07
C THR A 57 -3.04 10.84 -2.03
N GLY A 58 -1.89 10.70 -2.68
CA GLY A 58 -0.78 11.67 -2.63
C GLY A 58 0.01 11.62 -1.31
N GLU A 59 -0.32 10.69 -0.41
CA GLU A 59 0.37 10.50 0.86
C GLU A 59 1.72 9.81 0.64
N ILE A 60 2.73 10.22 1.40
CA ILE A 60 4.08 9.66 1.32
C ILE A 60 4.12 8.33 2.07
N ILE A 61 4.38 7.24 1.35
CA ILE A 61 4.57 5.91 1.94
C ILE A 61 6.05 5.69 2.25
N LYS A 62 6.39 5.70 3.54
CA LYS A 62 7.75 5.41 4.01
C LYS A 62 7.98 3.92 4.15
N LEU A 63 9.22 3.49 3.92
CA LEU A 63 9.67 2.10 4.10
C LEU A 63 9.43 1.53 5.53
N THR A 64 9.32 2.41 6.53
CA THR A 64 9.08 2.05 7.93
C THR A 64 7.61 2.01 8.32
N MET A 65 6.69 2.49 7.47
CA MET A 65 5.26 2.45 7.72
C MET A 65 4.75 1.01 7.71
N MET A 66 3.70 0.78 8.51
CA MET A 66 2.97 -0.47 8.51
C MET A 66 1.85 -0.41 7.49
N ASP A 67 1.79 -1.40 6.62
CA ASP A 67 0.75 -1.56 5.62
C ASP A 67 0.20 -2.99 5.63
N LYS A 68 -0.97 -3.13 5.01
CA LYS A 68 -1.60 -4.41 4.72
C LYS A 68 -2.13 -4.35 3.29
N ARG A 69 -1.72 -5.30 2.45
CA ARG A 69 -2.31 -5.48 1.13
C ARG A 69 -3.68 -6.14 1.28
N ILE A 70 -4.70 -5.55 0.65
CA ILE A 70 -6.09 -6.03 0.74
C ILE A 70 -6.66 -6.45 -0.62
N LYS A 71 -6.07 -5.95 -1.71
CA LYS A 71 -6.47 -6.30 -3.07
C LYS A 71 -5.24 -6.36 -3.96
N GLU A 72 -5.17 -7.38 -4.78
CA GLU A 72 -4.10 -7.55 -5.75
C GLU A 72 -4.41 -6.81 -7.05
N TRP A 73 -3.39 -6.56 -7.86
CA TRP A 73 -3.47 -5.85 -9.14
C TRP A 73 -4.44 -6.48 -10.15
N PHE A 74 -4.67 -7.80 -10.07
CA PHE A 74 -5.70 -8.50 -10.86
C PHE A 74 -7.14 -8.23 -10.40
N GLY A 75 -7.31 -7.53 -9.28
CA GLY A 75 -8.61 -7.18 -8.73
C GLY A 75 -9.17 -8.18 -7.72
N ASN A 76 -8.44 -9.25 -7.40
CA ASN A 76 -8.83 -10.22 -6.39
C ASN A 76 -8.58 -9.67 -4.98
N LEU A 77 -9.48 -9.98 -4.05
CA LEU A 77 -9.23 -9.74 -2.63
C LEU A 77 -8.12 -10.66 -2.17
N VAL A 78 -7.23 -10.14 -1.32
CA VAL A 78 -6.22 -10.96 -0.65
C VAL A 78 -6.94 -11.92 0.30
N GLY A 79 -6.63 -13.22 0.22
CA GLY A 79 -7.35 -14.27 0.93
C GLY A 79 -7.26 -14.16 2.46
N ASP A 80 -8.21 -14.76 3.17
CA ASP A 80 -8.17 -14.84 4.63
C ASP A 80 -6.94 -15.64 5.08
N GLY A 81 -6.04 -15.00 5.83
CA GLY A 81 -4.74 -15.55 6.22
C GLY A 81 -3.57 -15.08 5.34
N GLU A 82 -3.83 -14.29 4.31
CA GLU A 82 -2.84 -13.57 3.50
C GLU A 82 -2.93 -12.05 3.77
N GLY A 83 -1.92 -11.28 3.36
CA GLY A 83 -1.91 -9.83 3.63
C GLY A 83 -1.77 -9.52 5.11
N HIS A 84 -0.62 -9.84 5.69
CA HIS A 84 -0.34 -9.50 7.09
C HIS A 84 0.09 -8.04 7.19
N TRP A 85 -0.32 -7.38 8.28
CA TRP A 85 0.25 -6.10 8.67
C TRP A 85 1.77 -6.23 8.80
N ARG A 86 2.52 -5.52 7.96
CA ARG A 86 3.98 -5.59 7.91
C ARG A 86 4.57 -4.23 7.57
N LYS A 87 5.90 -4.13 7.62
CA LYS A 87 6.58 -2.91 7.16
C LYS A 87 6.77 -2.97 5.65
N VAL A 88 6.60 -1.85 4.97
CA VAL A 88 6.82 -1.74 3.51
C VAL A 88 8.19 -2.30 3.10
N ARG A 89 9.26 -2.04 3.87
CA ARG A 89 10.62 -2.58 3.61
C ARG A 89 10.76 -4.10 3.63
N THR A 90 9.74 -4.83 4.08
CA THR A 90 9.73 -6.30 4.08
C THR A 90 9.06 -6.89 2.84
N LEU A 91 8.44 -6.04 2.03
CA LEU A 91 7.86 -6.41 0.74
C LEU A 91 8.95 -6.45 -0.33
N THR A 92 8.80 -7.38 -1.27
CA THR A 92 9.52 -7.31 -2.53
C THR A 92 8.81 -6.30 -3.42
N LEU A 93 9.45 -5.15 -3.65
CA LEU A 93 8.89 -4.08 -4.47
C LEU A 93 9.17 -4.36 -5.94
N VAL A 94 8.13 -4.56 -6.76
CA VAL A 94 8.29 -4.77 -8.20
C VAL A 94 8.10 -3.44 -8.93
N PRO A 95 9.13 -2.94 -9.63
CA PRO A 95 9.05 -1.65 -10.31
C PRO A 95 7.92 -1.64 -11.34
N GLY A 96 7.16 -0.55 -11.37
CA GLY A 96 6.01 -0.45 -12.25
C GLY A 96 5.28 0.88 -12.14
N LEU A 97 4.46 1.17 -13.14
CA LEU A 97 3.61 2.36 -13.19
C LEU A 97 2.19 1.92 -13.56
N PHE A 98 1.23 2.45 -12.81
CA PHE A 98 -0.19 2.31 -13.02
C PHE A 98 -0.82 3.69 -13.12
N ASN A 99 -1.35 4.00 -14.31
CA ASN A 99 -2.15 5.20 -14.52
C ASN A 99 -3.56 4.96 -13.96
N ALA A 100 -3.73 5.15 -12.66
CA ALA A 100 -5.06 5.24 -12.08
C ALA A 100 -5.74 6.54 -12.55
N PRO A 101 -7.06 6.55 -12.79
CA PRO A 101 -7.78 7.80 -12.94
C PRO A 101 -7.64 8.59 -11.62
N GLN A 102 -6.80 9.63 -11.64
CA GLN A 102 -6.71 10.60 -10.54
C GLN A 102 -8.08 11.24 -10.40
N ARG A 103 -8.82 10.84 -9.36
CA ARG A 103 -10.14 11.40 -9.08
C ARG A 103 -9.95 12.80 -8.50
N SER A 104 -9.72 13.79 -9.35
CA SER A 104 -9.85 15.21 -8.99
C SER A 104 -11.06 15.89 -9.62
N SER A 105 -11.66 15.35 -10.69
CA SER A 105 -12.92 15.89 -11.25
C SER A 105 -13.64 14.90 -12.18
N LYS A 106 -14.47 14.02 -11.61
CA LYS A 106 -15.64 13.48 -12.34
C LYS A 106 -16.90 13.60 -11.48
N PHE A 107 -17.12 14.83 -11.02
CA PHE A 107 -18.46 15.38 -10.85
C PHE A 107 -18.66 16.40 -11.99
N CYS A 108 -18.65 15.92 -13.23
CA CYS A 108 -19.23 16.65 -14.35
C CYS A 108 -20.39 15.82 -14.86
N LYS A 109 -21.60 16.33 -14.57
CA LYS A 109 -22.87 15.94 -15.17
C LYS A 109 -22.70 15.72 -16.67
N LEU A 110 -23.14 14.57 -17.15
CA LEU A 110 -23.79 14.38 -18.45
C LEU A 110 -24.90 13.36 -18.14
N LEU A 111 -26.11 13.88 -17.88
CA LEU A 111 -27.26 13.85 -18.78
C LEU A 111 -27.77 12.42 -18.97
#